data_AF-A0A950CXR8-F1
#
_entry.id   AF-A0A950CXR8-F1
#
_cell.length_a   1.000
_cell.length_b   1.000
_cell.length_c   1.000
_cell.angle_alpha   90.00
_cell.angle_beta   90.00
_cell.angle_gamma   90.00
#
_symmetry.space_group_name_H-M   'P 1'
#
loop_
_entity.id
_entity.type
_entity.pdbx_description
1 polymer ?
#
loop_
_entity_poly.entity_id
_entity_poly.type
_entity_poly.pdbx_seq_one_letter_code
_entity_poly.pdbx_strand_id
1 'polypeptide(L)'
;MFILSILLFWLPVAGPFIAGFVGGRKAGTVGDAILAVILPGLVFAGLLFVLGTTLTMVPLLGLIAGAGGLALAFAHIGPLLVGAIIGALV
;
A
#
# COMPACT_ATOMS: atom_id res chain seq x y z
N MET A 1 -8.43 12.46 -11.87
CA MET A 1 -8.15 11.66 -10.66
C MET A 1 -7.01 12.23 -9.83
N PHE A 2 -5.93 12.70 -10.45
CA PHE A 2 -4.77 13.28 -9.74
C PHE A 2 -5.14 14.37 -8.71
N ILE A 3 -5.95 15.36 -9.10
CA ILE A 3 -6.40 16.44 -8.21
C ILE A 3 -7.23 15.91 -7.02
N LEU A 4 -8.15 14.96 -7.27
CA LEU A 4 -8.96 14.32 -6.23
C LEU A 4 -8.12 13.48 -5.27
N SER A 5 -7.12 12.75 -5.75
CA SER A 5 -6.20 12.00 -4.90
C SER A 5 -5.38 12.91 -4.00
N ILE A 6 -4.91 14.07 -4.50
CA ILE A 6 -4.24 15.10 -3.67
C ILE A 6 -5.20 15.69 -2.64
N LEU A 7 -6.48 15.85 -2.99
CA LEU A 7 -7.46 16.40 -2.06
C LEU A 7 -7.91 15.41 -0.98
N LEU A 8 -7.85 14.11 -1.25
CA LEU A 8 -8.46 13.07 -0.41
C LEU A 8 -7.45 12.12 0.25
N PHE A 9 -6.15 12.15 -0.09
CA PHE A 9 -5.16 11.24 0.51
C PHE A 9 -5.07 11.39 2.04
N TRP A 10 -5.36 12.58 2.56
CA TRP A 10 -5.34 12.88 3.99
C TRP A 10 -6.62 12.43 4.71
N LEU A 11 -7.72 12.20 3.96
CA LEU A 11 -8.98 11.80 4.56
C LEU A 11 -8.98 10.29 4.81
N PRO A 12 -9.12 9.85 6.08
CA PRO A 12 -9.17 8.43 6.39
C PRO A 12 -10.36 7.78 5.67
N VAL A 13 -10.20 6.51 5.29
CA VAL A 13 -11.20 5.72 4.56
C VAL A 13 -11.42 6.14 3.10
N ALA A 14 -11.85 7.37 2.83
CA ALA A 14 -12.23 7.80 1.48
C ALA A 14 -11.03 7.87 0.51
N GLY A 15 -9.91 8.44 0.96
CA GLY A 15 -8.68 8.49 0.17
C GLY A 15 -8.20 7.10 -0.23
N PRO A 16 -7.97 6.19 0.74
CA PRO A 16 -7.57 4.82 0.45
C PRO A 16 -8.59 4.07 -0.41
N PHE A 17 -9.89 4.22 -0.17
CA PHE A 17 -10.93 3.58 -0.99
C PHE A 17 -10.85 3.98 -2.46
N ILE A 18 -10.72 5.29 -2.73
CA ILE A 18 -10.62 5.79 -4.11
C ILE A 18 -9.33 5.32 -4.76
N ALA A 19 -8.21 5.36 -4.04
CA ALA A 19 -6.93 4.85 -4.54
C ALA A 19 -7.03 3.36 -4.92
N GLY A 20 -7.66 2.57 -4.04
CA GLY A 20 -7.95 1.16 -4.28
C GLY A 20 -8.81 0.97 -5.53
N PHE A 21 -9.95 1.67 -5.62
CA PHE A 21 -10.88 1.58 -6.75
C PHE A 21 -10.19 1.84 -8.09
N VAL A 22 -9.36 2.89 -8.18
CA VAL A 22 -8.62 3.21 -9.40
C VAL A 22 -7.57 2.15 -9.74
N GLY A 23 -6.88 1.62 -8.74
CA GLY A 23 -5.93 0.54 -8.93
C GLY A 23 -6.61 -0.75 -9.41
N GLY A 24 -7.72 -1.12 -8.78
CA GLY A 24 -8.52 -2.30 -9.13
C GLY A 24 -9.06 -2.24 -10.56
N ARG A 25 -9.60 -1.08 -10.96
CA ARG A 25 -10.06 -0.81 -12.34
C ARG A 25 -8.98 -1.04 -13.39
N LYS A 26 -7.72 -0.73 -13.05
CA LYS A 26 -6.59 -0.96 -13.95
C LYS A 26 -6.07 -2.39 -13.92
N ALA A 27 -6.23 -3.11 -12.81
CA ALA A 27 -5.79 -4.49 -12.66
C ALA A 27 -6.68 -5.48 -13.44
N GLY A 28 -7.98 -5.19 -13.56
CA GLY A 28 -8.91 -5.93 -14.44
C GLY A 28 -9.41 -7.28 -13.89
N THR A 29 -8.67 -7.92 -12.98
CA THR A 29 -9.15 -9.09 -12.22
C THR A 29 -9.05 -8.85 -10.71
N VAL A 30 -9.91 -9.53 -9.94
CA VAL A 30 -9.91 -9.40 -8.47
C VAL A 30 -8.58 -9.89 -7.86
N GLY A 31 -8.01 -10.97 -8.40
CA GLY A 31 -6.72 -11.51 -7.93
C GLY A 31 -5.58 -10.51 -8.14
N ASP A 32 -5.49 -9.94 -9.34
CA ASP A 32 -4.47 -8.93 -9.66
C ASP A 32 -4.67 -7.64 -8.86
N ALA A 33 -5.92 -7.27 -8.56
CA ALA A 33 -6.23 -6.11 -7.72
C ALA A 33 -5.78 -6.31 -6.27
N ILE A 34 -5.97 -7.51 -5.69
CA ILE A 34 -5.48 -7.84 -4.35
C ILE A 34 -3.95 -7.81 -4.33
N LEU A 35 -3.30 -8.38 -5.35
CA LEU A 35 -1.84 -8.32 -5.47
C LEU A 35 -1.35 -6.86 -5.59
N ALA A 36 -2.01 -6.04 -6.38
CA ALA A 36 -1.68 -4.62 -6.56
C ALA A 36 -1.80 -3.81 -5.26
N VAL A 37 -2.67 -4.23 -4.33
CA VAL A 37 -2.77 -3.62 -2.99
C VAL A 37 -1.61 -4.02 -2.08
N ILE A 38 -1.18 -5.28 -2.13
CA ILE A 38 -0.20 -5.86 -1.20
C ILE A 38 1.24 -5.56 -1.62
N LEU A 39 1.54 -5.65 -2.93
CA LEU A 39 2.90 -5.54 -3.47
C LEU A 39 3.64 -4.27 -3.05
N PRO A 40 3.03 -3.06 -3.15
CA PRO A 40 3.72 -1.82 -2.78
C PRO A 40 4.18 -1.82 -1.32
N GLY A 41 3.37 -2.38 -0.41
CA GLY A 41 3.72 -2.51 1.00
C GLY A 41 4.92 -3.43 1.23
N LEU A 42 4.98 -4.57 0.52
CA LEU A 42 6.12 -5.50 0.58
C LEU A 42 7.39 -4.87 0.01
N VAL A 43 7.29 -4.19 -1.13
CA VAL A 43 8.43 -3.48 -1.73
C VAL A 43 8.93 -2.39 -0.78
N PHE A 44 8.03 -1.60 -0.20
CA PHE A 44 8.39 -0.56 0.76
C PHE A 44 9.08 -1.13 2.01
N ALA A 45 8.54 -2.22 2.57
CA ALA A 45 9.14 -2.92 3.70
C ALA A 45 10.55 -3.45 3.38
N GLY A 46 10.74 -4.05 2.20
CA GLY A 46 12.04 -4.52 1.74
C GLY A 46 13.05 -3.38 1.56
N LEU A 47 12.60 -2.25 1.00
CA LEU A 47 13.45 -1.07 0.85
C LEU A 47 13.88 -0.49 2.21
N LEU A 48 12.97 -0.41 3.18
CA LEU A 48 13.30 0.03 4.54
C LEU A 48 14.22 -0.95 5.25
N PHE A 49 14.08 -2.26 5.01
CA PHE A 49 15.01 -3.25 5.53
C PHE A 49 16.43 -3.03 5.01
N VAL A 50 16.58 -2.89 3.69
CA VAL A 50 17.88 -2.64 3.06
C VAL A 50 18.45 -1.32 3.56
N LEU A 51 17.67 -0.24 3.52
CA LEU A 51 18.09 1.08 3.96
C LEU A 51 18.53 1.07 5.44
N GLY A 52 17.69 0.56 6.33
CA GLY A 52 17.99 0.48 7.76
C GLY A 52 19.23 -0.36 8.05
N THR A 53 19.41 -1.48 7.36
CA THR A 53 20.61 -2.32 7.49
C THR A 53 21.85 -1.58 6.98
N THR A 54 21.80 -0.93 5.82
CA THR A 54 22.94 -0.24 5.23
C THR A 54 23.40 0.98 6.05
N LEU A 55 22.48 1.71 6.67
CA LEU A 55 22.80 2.90 7.47
C LEU A 55 23.34 2.56 8.86
N THR A 56 22.83 1.49 9.47
CA THR A 56 23.19 1.12 10.85
C THR A 56 24.25 0.04 10.95
N MET A 57 24.47 -0.71 9.85
CA MET A 57 25.24 -1.95 9.81
C MET A 57 24.72 -3.05 10.76
N VAL A 58 23.47 -2.93 11.24
CA VAL A 58 22.82 -3.90 12.12
C VAL A 58 21.55 -4.46 11.44
N PRO A 59 21.57 -5.72 10.96
CA PRO A 59 20.44 -6.32 10.24
C PRO A 59 19.13 -6.34 11.04
N LEU A 60 19.21 -6.48 12.37
CA LEU A 60 18.03 -6.46 13.24
C LEU A 60 17.28 -5.13 13.19
N LEU A 61 17.99 -4.00 13.10
CA LEU A 61 17.36 -2.68 13.00
C LEU A 61 16.70 -2.48 11.64
N GLY A 62 17.31 -3.00 10.57
CA GLY A 62 16.67 -3.08 9.26
C GLY A 62 15.38 -3.91 9.30
N LEU A 63 15.39 -5.06 9.98
CA LEU A 63 14.20 -5.91 10.12
C LEU A 63 13.06 -5.14 10.80
N ILE A 64 13.36 -4.45 11.90
CA ILE A 64 12.37 -3.65 12.64
C ILE A 64 11.84 -2.51 11.76
N ALA A 65 12.70 -1.82 11.01
CA ALA A 65 12.29 -0.76 10.09
C ALA A 65 11.37 -1.27 8.98
N GLY A 66 11.74 -2.40 8.35
CA GLY A 66 10.92 -3.06 7.33
C GLY A 66 9.57 -3.53 7.88
N ALA A 67 9.57 -4.20 9.04
CA ALA A 67 8.35 -4.66 9.70
C ALA A 67 7.44 -3.50 10.13
N GLY A 68 8.01 -2.41 10.66
CA GLY A 68 7.27 -1.20 11.00
C GLY A 68 6.68 -0.51 9.77
N GLY A 69 7.44 -0.41 8.68
CA GLY A 69 6.95 0.10 7.41
C GLY A 69 5.80 -0.73 6.83
N LEU A 70 5.91 -2.05 6.91
CA LEU A 70 4.82 -2.96 6.54
C LEU A 70 3.60 -2.71 7.43
N ALA A 71 3.75 -2.67 8.75
CA ALA A 71 2.65 -2.45 9.67
C ALA A 71 1.89 -1.15 9.36
N LEU A 72 2.62 -0.06 9.08
CA LEU A 72 2.04 1.22 8.68
C LEU A 72 1.35 1.16 7.31
N ALA A 73 1.97 0.51 6.32
CA ALA A 73 1.38 0.35 4.98
C ALA A 73 0.05 -0.41 5.02
N PHE A 74 -0.09 -1.37 5.95
CA PHE A 74 -1.29 -2.19 6.11
C PHE A 74 -2.28 -1.64 7.15
N ALA A 75 -1.93 -0.60 7.92
CA ALA A 75 -2.79 -0.03 8.96
C ALA A 75 -4.16 0.45 8.45
N HIS A 76 -4.22 0.84 7.18
CA HIS A 76 -5.44 1.33 6.52
C HIS A 76 -5.82 0.50 5.30
N ILE A 77 -5.43 -0.79 5.27
CA ILE A 77 -5.66 -1.65 4.11
C ILE A 77 -7.14 -1.92 3.85
N GLY A 78 -8.01 -1.92 4.87
CA GLY A 78 -9.43 -2.28 4.73
C GLY A 78 -10.13 -1.49 3.62
N PRO A 79 -10.24 -0.16 3.72
CA PRO A 79 -10.88 0.66 2.69
C PRO A 79 -10.19 0.55 1.31
N LEU A 80 -8.86 0.48 1.28
CA LEU A 80 -8.07 0.30 0.06
C LEU A 80 -8.40 -1.01 -0.66
N LEU A 81 -8.49 -2.11 0.08
CA LEU A 81 -8.77 -3.45 -0.45
C LEU A 81 -10.22 -3.57 -0.92
N VAL A 82 -11.17 -3.02 -0.17
CA VAL A 82 -12.58 -2.96 -0.60
C VAL A 82 -12.71 -2.14 -1.89
N GLY A 83 -12.07 -0.98 -1.95
CA GLY A 83 -12.02 -0.16 -3.15
C GLY A 83 -11.46 -0.95 -4.35
N ALA A 84 -10.32 -1.62 -4.16
CA ALA A 84 -9.67 -2.41 -5.22
C ALA A 84 -10.53 -3.56 -5.74
N ILE A 85 -11.21 -4.30 -4.85
CA ILE A 85 -12.11 -5.39 -5.26
C ILE A 85 -13.27 -4.82 -6.07
N ILE A 86 -13.94 -3.78 -5.58
CA ILE A 86 -15.06 -3.15 -6.30
C ILE A 86 -14.59 -2.61 -7.65
N GLY A 87 -13.42 -1.96 -7.68
CA GLY A 87 -12.84 -1.41 -8.90
C GLY A 87 -12.50 -2.50 -9.92
N ALA A 88 -12.09 -3.68 -9.49
CA ALA A 88 -11.79 -4.79 -10.39
C ALA A 88 -13.04 -5.47 -10.99
N LEU A 89 -14.19 -5.35 -10.31
CA LEU A 89 -15.46 -5.93 -10.76
C LEU A 89 -16.21 -5.06 -11.76
N VAL A 90 -15.85 -3.77 -11.87
CA VAL A 90 -16.55 -2.75 -12.68
C VAL A 90 -15.66 -2.30 -13.83
#